data_AF-A0A2W7C8M2-F1
#
_entry.id   AF-A0A2W7C8M2-F1
#
_cell.length_a   1.000
_cell.length_b   1.000
_cell.length_c   1.000
_cell.angle_alpha   90.00
_cell.angle_beta   90.00
_cell.angle_gamma   90.00
#
_symmetry.space_group_name_H-M   'P 1'
#
loop_
_entity.id
_entity.type
_entity.pdbx_description
1 polymer ?
#
loop_
_entity_poly.entity_id
_entity_poly.type
_entity_poly.pdbx_seq_one_letter_code
_entity_poly.pdbx_strand_id
1 'polypeptide(L)'
;MIEYKQGDILRADVEALVNTVNCVGVMGRGIALQFKKSFPHNFEAYATACKNEEVQPGRMFVFETGQLTYPHYIINFPTKRHWRGASRIQDIDSGLQALVETIAHYKIRSIAIPPLGSGLGGLDWSEVKSRIEAALQPLTDVRIVIYEPHGAPATETMVHNRKVPKMTPGRAALVELMSRYLSGLLDPSVTLLEVHKLMYFMQEAGEPLRLKYQKAHYGPYAENLRHVLNAIEGHLVSGYADGGDSPDKPLQLVPGAVKEASVFLQDCSETRARFDKVASLVDGFESAFGLELLSTVHWILKNESSNTIDEVIRHTYAWNDRKRKFTPRQIALAVNVLTSKHWVNELETQ
;
A
#
# COMPACT_ATOMS: atom_id res chain seq x y z
N MET A 1 -6.24 13.21 -29.89
CA MET A 1 -6.90 11.87 -29.82
C MET A 1 -6.60 11.27 -28.44
N ILE A 2 -7.61 10.77 -27.73
CA ILE A 2 -7.45 10.14 -26.41
C ILE A 2 -7.44 8.61 -26.57
N GLU A 3 -6.37 7.96 -26.11
CA GLU A 3 -6.18 6.53 -26.05
C GLU A 3 -6.20 6.07 -24.59
N TYR A 4 -6.81 4.93 -24.30
CA TYR A 4 -6.76 4.31 -22.97
C TYR A 4 -5.81 3.11 -22.98
N LYS A 5 -4.98 3.01 -21.94
CA LYS A 5 -4.04 1.89 -21.75
C LYS A 5 -4.05 1.41 -20.31
N GLN A 6 -3.59 0.18 -20.12
CA GLN A 6 -3.25 -0.38 -18.83
C GLN A 6 -1.78 -0.80 -18.85
N GLY A 7 -1.14 -0.82 -17.68
CA GLY A 7 0.26 -1.22 -17.52
C GLY A 7 1.16 -0.11 -16.99
N ASP A 8 2.46 -0.26 -17.24
CA ASP A 8 3.48 0.64 -16.70
C ASP A 8 3.61 1.91 -17.57
N ILE A 9 3.12 3.02 -17.03
CA ILE A 9 3.22 4.36 -17.65
C ILE A 9 4.66 4.80 -17.94
N LEU A 10 5.65 4.28 -17.20
CA LEU A 10 7.07 4.61 -17.44
C LEU A 10 7.58 4.06 -18.78
N ARG A 11 6.84 3.13 -19.39
CA ARG A 11 7.14 2.57 -20.72
C ARG A 11 6.36 3.25 -21.84
N ALA A 12 5.62 4.31 -21.55
CA ALA A 12 4.88 5.03 -22.57
C ALA A 12 5.84 5.74 -23.54
N ASP A 13 5.68 5.46 -24.82
CA ASP A 13 6.42 6.11 -25.90
C ASP A 13 5.76 7.46 -26.26
N VAL A 14 6.03 8.47 -25.42
CA VAL A 14 5.44 9.82 -25.48
C VAL A 14 6.43 10.89 -25.00
N GLU A 15 6.27 12.12 -25.47
CA GLU A 15 7.16 13.25 -25.13
C GLU A 15 7.12 13.62 -23.64
N ALA A 16 5.95 13.52 -23.00
CA ALA A 16 5.76 13.91 -21.61
C ALA A 16 5.08 12.81 -20.78
N LEU A 17 5.63 12.54 -19.60
CA LEU A 17 4.99 11.68 -18.59
C LEU A 17 4.47 12.52 -17.43
N VAL A 18 3.21 12.30 -17.03
CA VAL A 18 2.65 12.92 -15.83
C VAL A 18 2.95 12.05 -14.61
N ASN A 19 3.55 12.67 -13.59
CA ASN A 19 3.79 12.09 -12.28
C ASN A 19 2.88 12.75 -11.24
N THR A 20 2.05 11.99 -10.53
CA THR A 20 1.22 12.56 -9.45
C THR A 20 2.06 12.75 -8.18
N VAL A 21 2.18 13.98 -7.71
CA VAL A 21 3.02 14.32 -6.55
C VAL A 21 2.25 15.03 -5.45
N ASN A 22 2.90 15.22 -4.30
CA ASN A 22 2.48 16.17 -3.26
C ASN A 22 3.30 17.47 -3.34
N CYS A 23 3.02 18.43 -2.46
CA CYS A 23 3.75 19.70 -2.40
C CYS A 23 4.89 19.73 -1.36
N VAL A 24 5.19 18.62 -0.68
CA VAL A 24 6.17 18.58 0.43
C VAL A 24 7.43 17.75 0.12
N GLY A 25 7.69 17.47 -1.17
CA GLY A 25 8.97 16.90 -1.61
C GLY A 25 9.14 15.40 -1.34
N VAL A 26 8.05 14.65 -1.12
CA VAL A 26 8.13 13.22 -0.79
C VAL A 26 7.58 12.34 -1.92
N MET A 27 8.44 11.51 -2.54
CA MET A 27 8.02 10.47 -3.49
C MET A 27 8.20 9.07 -2.88
N GLY A 28 7.34 8.75 -1.90
CA GLY A 28 7.53 7.59 -1.03
C GLY A 28 6.78 6.31 -1.42
N ARG A 29 5.71 6.40 -2.21
CA ARG A 29 4.86 5.25 -2.60
C ARG A 29 4.19 5.45 -3.96
N GLY A 30 3.55 4.39 -4.45
CA GLY A 30 2.77 4.40 -5.69
C GLY A 30 3.60 4.80 -6.91
N ILE A 31 2.93 5.42 -7.87
CA ILE A 31 3.56 5.92 -9.10
C ILE A 31 4.72 6.89 -8.82
N ALA A 32 4.59 7.78 -7.84
CA ALA A 32 5.64 8.74 -7.49
C ALA A 32 6.95 8.04 -7.08
N LEU A 33 6.88 6.93 -6.35
CA LEU A 33 8.07 6.14 -6.00
C LEU A 33 8.71 5.52 -7.24
N GLN A 34 7.92 5.07 -8.22
CA GLN A 34 8.44 4.53 -9.47
C GLN A 34 9.15 5.63 -10.28
N PHE A 35 8.56 6.82 -10.38
CA PHE A 35 9.21 7.99 -11.00
C PHE A 35 10.51 8.38 -10.27
N LYS A 36 10.54 8.34 -8.94
CA LYS A 36 11.78 8.60 -8.17
C LYS A 36 12.87 7.59 -8.50
N LYS A 37 12.54 6.31 -8.66
CA LYS A 37 13.51 5.25 -9.00
C LYS A 37 14.01 5.39 -10.44
N SER A 38 13.12 5.70 -11.38
CA SER A 38 13.44 5.78 -12.82
C SER A 38 14.06 7.12 -13.24
N PHE A 39 13.72 8.22 -12.55
CA PHE A 39 14.17 9.58 -12.83
C PHE A 39 14.68 10.26 -11.54
N PRO A 40 15.84 9.86 -11.00
CA PRO A 40 16.36 10.39 -9.75
C PRO A 40 16.62 11.91 -9.80
N HIS A 41 17.11 12.44 -10.92
CA HIS A 41 17.34 13.88 -11.09
C HIS A 41 16.04 14.70 -11.11
N ASN A 42 14.94 14.15 -11.65
CA ASN A 42 13.62 14.75 -11.52
C ASN A 42 13.23 14.85 -10.03
N PHE A 43 13.47 13.82 -9.23
CA PHE A 43 13.16 13.85 -7.80
C PHE A 43 13.99 14.88 -7.04
N GLU A 44 15.29 15.00 -7.32
CA GLU A 44 16.18 16.00 -6.71
C GLU A 44 15.70 17.43 -7.00
N ALA A 45 15.37 17.72 -8.26
CA ALA A 45 14.86 19.01 -8.68
C ALA A 45 13.49 19.30 -8.05
N TYR A 46 12.57 18.34 -8.08
CA TYR A 46 11.24 18.43 -7.47
C TYR A 46 11.32 18.66 -5.94
N ALA A 47 12.20 17.95 -5.23
CA ALA A 47 12.35 18.10 -3.79
C ALA A 47 12.89 19.49 -3.43
N THR A 48 13.76 20.06 -4.27
CA THR A 48 14.26 21.43 -4.13
C THR A 48 13.14 22.45 -4.38
N ALA A 49 12.38 22.28 -5.46
CA ALA A 49 11.23 23.13 -5.77
C ALA A 49 10.16 23.12 -4.65
N CYS A 50 9.92 21.96 -4.02
CA CYS A 50 9.01 21.86 -2.88
C CYS A 50 9.52 22.64 -1.65
N LYS A 51 10.84 22.61 -1.38
CA LYS A 51 11.43 23.40 -0.28
C LYS A 51 11.30 24.91 -0.50
N ASN A 52 11.28 25.33 -1.76
CA ASN A 52 11.07 26.72 -2.17
C ASN A 52 9.59 27.09 -2.33
N GLU A 53 8.65 26.20 -1.99
CA GLU A 53 7.20 26.40 -2.13
C GLU A 53 6.74 26.66 -3.58
N GLU A 54 7.53 26.24 -4.57
CA GLU A 54 7.25 26.42 -6.00
C GLU A 54 6.22 25.40 -6.51
N VAL A 55 6.02 24.31 -5.78
CA VAL A 55 5.08 23.23 -6.12
C VAL A 55 3.79 23.38 -5.30
N GLN A 56 2.70 23.78 -5.95
CA GLN A 56 1.40 24.02 -5.31
C GLN A 56 0.26 23.43 -6.15
N PRO A 57 -0.91 23.09 -5.57
CA PRO A 57 -2.08 22.69 -6.36
C PRO A 57 -2.39 23.72 -7.45
N GLY A 58 -2.69 23.26 -8.66
CA GLY A 58 -2.88 24.14 -9.82
C GLY A 58 -1.59 24.70 -10.43
N ARG A 59 -0.40 24.25 -10.01
CA ARG A 59 0.87 24.64 -10.61
C ARG A 59 1.73 23.42 -10.92
N MET A 60 1.96 23.14 -12.20
CA MET A 60 2.80 22.02 -12.62
C MET A 60 4.28 22.31 -12.34
N PHE A 61 5.02 21.31 -11.90
CA PHE A 61 6.48 21.36 -11.89
C PHE A 61 7.04 20.48 -13.00
N VAL A 62 7.61 21.11 -14.04
CA VAL A 62 8.11 20.44 -15.23
C VAL A 62 9.62 20.24 -15.12
N PHE A 63 10.07 19.01 -15.36
CA PHE A 63 11.48 18.66 -15.42
C PHE A 63 11.84 18.18 -16.82
N GLU A 64 12.88 18.77 -17.42
CA GLU A 64 13.44 18.33 -18.70
C GLU A 64 14.43 17.19 -18.46
N THR A 65 14.23 16.07 -19.13
CA THR A 65 15.06 14.86 -18.91
C THR A 65 16.44 14.96 -19.55
N GLY A 66 16.59 15.82 -20.57
CA GLY A 66 17.81 15.92 -21.39
C GLY A 66 18.09 14.66 -22.23
N GLN A 67 17.14 13.74 -22.34
CA GLN A 67 17.32 12.49 -23.08
C GLN A 67 17.10 12.69 -24.59
N LEU A 68 17.89 11.99 -25.39
CA LEU A 68 17.75 11.95 -26.86
C LEU A 68 16.48 11.22 -27.30
N THR A 69 15.99 10.30 -26.47
CA THR A 69 14.74 9.57 -26.66
C THR A 69 13.68 10.05 -25.68
N TYR A 70 12.43 9.67 -25.94
CA TYR A 70 11.34 9.91 -25.01
C TYR A 70 11.54 9.22 -23.65
N PRO A 71 10.99 9.79 -22.56
CA PRO A 71 10.30 11.08 -22.51
C PRO A 71 11.26 12.27 -22.41
N HIS A 72 10.91 13.40 -23.02
CA HIS A 72 11.66 14.66 -22.89
C HIS A 72 11.26 15.43 -21.63
N TYR A 73 10.03 15.26 -21.15
CA TYR A 73 9.48 15.97 -20.01
C TYR A 73 8.88 15.02 -18.96
N ILE A 74 9.13 15.32 -17.69
CA ILE A 74 8.37 14.80 -16.56
C ILE A 74 7.55 15.95 -15.98
N ILE A 75 6.23 15.83 -16.03
CA ILE A 75 5.30 16.82 -15.48
C ILE A 75 4.82 16.34 -14.12
N ASN A 76 5.34 16.95 -13.05
CA ASN A 76 4.94 16.64 -11.69
C ASN A 76 3.65 17.41 -11.37
N PHE A 77 2.54 16.68 -11.37
CA PHE A 77 1.19 17.17 -11.14
C PHE A 77 0.83 17.10 -9.66
N PRO A 78 0.67 18.23 -8.95
CA PRO A 78 0.37 18.22 -7.52
C PRO A 78 -1.09 17.83 -7.27
N THR A 79 -1.29 16.58 -6.87
CA THR A 79 -2.63 16.04 -6.54
C THR A 79 -2.93 16.11 -5.04
N LYS A 80 -1.93 16.49 -4.22
CA LYS A 80 -2.00 16.55 -2.76
C LYS A 80 -1.17 17.71 -2.23
N ARG A 81 -1.66 18.41 -1.20
CA ARG A 81 -0.83 19.39 -0.46
C ARG A 81 0.23 18.67 0.38
N HIS A 82 -0.17 17.67 1.16
CA HIS A 82 0.73 16.84 1.97
C HIS A 82 0.52 15.37 1.63
N TRP A 83 1.58 14.54 1.64
CA TRP A 83 1.49 13.13 1.25
C TRP A 83 0.52 12.29 2.11
N ARG A 84 0.35 12.67 3.39
CA ARG A 84 -0.63 12.09 4.34
C ARG A 84 -2.09 12.46 4.05
N GLY A 85 -2.34 13.50 3.26
CA GLY A 85 -3.70 13.97 2.96
C GLY A 85 -4.35 13.21 1.80
N ALA A 86 -5.68 13.23 1.74
CA ALA A 86 -6.42 12.82 0.55
C ALA A 86 -6.22 13.83 -0.60
N SER A 87 -6.38 13.35 -1.83
CA SER A 87 -6.52 14.24 -2.98
C SER A 87 -7.89 14.92 -2.93
N ARG A 88 -7.98 16.14 -3.43
CA ARG A 88 -9.24 16.88 -3.51
C ARG A 88 -9.60 17.08 -4.97
N ILE A 89 -10.87 16.93 -5.29
CA ILE A 89 -11.33 17.07 -6.67
C ILE A 89 -11.03 18.48 -7.23
N GLN A 90 -11.08 19.51 -6.38
CA GLN A 90 -10.72 20.89 -6.77
C GLN A 90 -9.23 21.05 -7.12
N ASP A 91 -8.35 20.27 -6.48
CA ASP A 91 -6.92 20.26 -6.80
C ASP A 91 -6.68 19.56 -8.16
N ILE A 92 -7.55 18.62 -8.56
CA ILE A 92 -7.53 18.00 -9.89
C ILE A 92 -8.04 18.98 -10.95
N ASP A 93 -9.16 19.66 -10.70
CA ASP A 93 -9.74 20.63 -11.65
C ASP A 93 -8.74 21.76 -11.96
N SER A 94 -8.18 22.38 -10.92
CA SER A 94 -7.15 23.42 -11.08
C SER A 94 -5.86 22.88 -11.72
N GLY A 95 -5.44 21.67 -11.36
CA GLY A 95 -4.27 21.04 -11.96
C GLY A 95 -4.46 20.70 -13.44
N LEU A 96 -5.67 20.30 -13.87
CA LEU A 96 -5.97 19.99 -15.27
C LEU A 96 -5.93 21.25 -16.14
N GLN A 97 -6.46 22.37 -15.64
CA GLN A 97 -6.33 23.65 -16.31
C GLN A 97 -4.85 24.02 -16.51
N ALA A 98 -4.06 23.94 -15.43
CA ALA A 98 -2.63 24.21 -15.49
C ALA A 98 -1.86 23.23 -16.39
N LEU A 99 -2.30 21.97 -16.48
CA LEU A 99 -1.72 20.97 -17.38
C LEU A 99 -1.96 21.34 -18.85
N VAL A 100 -3.16 21.80 -19.20
CA VAL A 100 -3.48 22.28 -20.56
C VAL A 100 -2.58 23.46 -20.95
N GLU A 101 -2.42 24.43 -20.04
CA GLU A 101 -1.51 25.58 -20.23
C GLU A 101 -0.06 25.13 -20.38
N THR A 102 0.37 24.15 -19.59
CA THR A 102 1.71 23.56 -19.65
C THR A 102 1.95 22.86 -21.00
N ILE A 103 0.98 22.07 -21.47
CA ILE A 103 1.07 21.38 -22.77
C ILE A 103 1.26 22.38 -23.90
N ALA A 104 0.49 23.48 -23.88
CA ALA A 104 0.60 24.55 -24.88
C ALA A 104 1.96 25.28 -24.80
N HIS A 105 2.41 25.62 -23.58
CA HIS A 105 3.65 26.35 -23.35
C HIS A 105 4.89 25.58 -23.86
N TYR A 106 4.97 24.29 -23.50
CA TYR A 106 6.07 23.40 -23.90
C TYR A 106 5.86 22.76 -25.28
N LYS A 107 4.75 23.07 -25.97
CA LYS A 107 4.38 22.54 -27.29
C LYS A 107 4.39 21.00 -27.36
N ILE A 108 3.97 20.35 -26.28
CA ILE A 108 3.96 18.89 -26.14
C ILE A 108 2.97 18.28 -27.13
N ARG A 109 3.41 17.32 -27.93
CA ARG A 109 2.62 16.61 -28.94
C ARG A 109 2.15 15.23 -28.49
N SER A 110 2.77 14.66 -27.46
CA SER A 110 2.29 13.41 -26.87
C SER A 110 2.51 13.35 -25.36
N ILE A 111 1.49 12.89 -24.63
CA ILE A 111 1.50 12.85 -23.17
C ILE A 111 0.84 11.58 -22.63
N ALA A 112 1.42 11.00 -21.58
CA ALA A 112 0.81 9.92 -20.82
C ALA A 112 0.39 10.40 -19.42
N ILE A 113 -0.85 10.07 -19.05
CA ILE A 113 -1.51 10.58 -17.85
C ILE A 113 -2.00 9.39 -17.00
N PRO A 114 -1.58 9.28 -15.73
CA PRO A 114 -2.05 8.24 -14.83
C PRO A 114 -3.40 8.62 -14.19
N PRO A 115 -4.02 7.72 -13.39
CA PRO A 115 -5.24 8.03 -12.65
C PRO A 115 -5.01 9.11 -11.58
N LEU A 116 -5.31 10.37 -11.91
CA LEU A 116 -4.97 11.53 -11.09
C LEU A 116 -5.72 11.51 -9.75
N GLY A 117 -5.03 11.18 -8.67
CA GLY A 117 -5.62 11.19 -7.32
C GLY A 117 -6.60 10.03 -7.05
N SER A 118 -6.87 9.13 -7.99
CA SER A 118 -7.82 8.02 -7.81
C SER A 118 -7.24 6.78 -7.11
N GLY A 119 -5.92 6.67 -7.01
CA GLY A 119 -5.24 5.62 -6.24
C GLY A 119 -5.05 6.02 -4.78
N LEU A 120 -3.80 6.30 -4.39
CA LEU A 120 -3.45 6.77 -3.04
C LEU A 120 -4.20 8.06 -2.61
N GLY A 121 -4.80 8.79 -3.55
CA GLY A 121 -5.56 10.02 -3.28
C GLY A 121 -7.02 9.80 -2.91
N GLY A 122 -7.58 8.61 -3.18
CA GLY A 122 -8.94 8.24 -2.78
C GLY A 122 -10.09 8.85 -3.60
N LEU A 123 -9.81 9.50 -4.74
CA LEU A 123 -10.86 10.03 -5.62
C LEU A 123 -11.50 8.93 -6.46
N ASP A 124 -12.79 9.06 -6.76
CA ASP A 124 -13.47 8.14 -7.67
C ASP A 124 -12.90 8.26 -9.09
N TRP A 125 -12.53 7.12 -9.70
CA TRP A 125 -11.90 7.13 -11.02
C TRP A 125 -12.86 7.59 -12.11
N SER A 126 -14.15 7.23 -12.05
CA SER A 126 -15.11 7.65 -13.07
C SER A 126 -15.29 9.17 -13.06
N GLU A 127 -15.30 9.77 -11.86
CA GLU A 127 -15.38 11.21 -11.67
C GLU A 127 -14.13 11.94 -12.19
N VAL A 128 -12.94 11.42 -11.88
CA VAL A 128 -11.66 11.98 -12.35
C VAL A 128 -11.50 11.81 -13.86
N LYS A 129 -11.83 10.64 -14.40
CA LYS A 129 -11.76 10.33 -15.83
C LYS A 129 -12.59 11.33 -16.65
N SER A 130 -13.83 11.58 -16.24
CA SER A 130 -14.70 12.55 -16.92
C SER A 130 -14.10 13.96 -16.96
N ARG A 131 -13.39 14.38 -15.90
CA ARG A 131 -12.69 15.68 -15.86
C ARG A 131 -11.47 15.72 -16.75
N ILE A 132 -10.66 14.66 -16.75
CA ILE A 132 -9.50 14.54 -17.65
C ILE A 132 -9.97 14.65 -19.11
N GLU A 133 -11.01 13.90 -19.47
CA GLU A 133 -11.60 13.92 -20.81
C GLU A 133 -12.10 15.33 -21.17
N ALA A 134 -12.90 15.96 -20.30
CA ALA A 134 -13.43 17.30 -20.55
C ALA A 134 -12.32 18.36 -20.72
N ALA A 135 -11.27 18.31 -19.90
CA ALA A 135 -10.17 19.28 -19.95
C ALA A 135 -9.29 19.11 -21.19
N LEU A 136 -9.10 17.87 -21.65
CA LEU A 136 -8.12 17.54 -22.68
C LEU A 136 -8.73 17.30 -24.07
N GLN A 137 -10.05 17.07 -24.16
CA GLN A 137 -10.77 16.92 -25.42
C GLN A 137 -10.50 18.06 -26.43
N PRO A 138 -10.38 19.35 -26.02
CA PRO A 138 -10.08 20.44 -26.95
C PRO A 138 -8.70 20.34 -27.63
N LEU A 139 -7.77 19.52 -27.10
CA LEU A 139 -6.42 19.37 -27.64
C LEU A 139 -6.39 18.38 -28.80
N THR A 140 -6.73 18.85 -30.00
CA THR A 140 -6.82 18.00 -31.21
C THR A 140 -5.46 17.52 -31.71
N ASP A 141 -4.42 18.33 -31.53
CA ASP A 141 -3.07 18.09 -32.09
C ASP A 141 -2.12 17.41 -31.11
N VAL A 142 -2.66 16.85 -30.02
CA VAL A 142 -1.91 16.14 -28.99
C VAL A 142 -2.41 14.70 -28.91
N ARG A 143 -1.48 13.76 -28.91
CA ARG A 143 -1.74 12.35 -28.61
C ARG A 143 -1.76 12.17 -27.10
N ILE A 144 -2.90 11.75 -26.56
CA ILE A 144 -3.11 11.67 -25.11
C ILE A 144 -3.35 10.20 -24.76
N VAL A 145 -2.50 9.66 -23.88
CA VAL A 145 -2.59 8.28 -23.42
C VAL A 145 -2.98 8.27 -21.94
N ILE A 146 -4.21 7.89 -21.64
CA ILE A 146 -4.70 7.77 -20.26
C ILE A 146 -4.45 6.35 -19.78
N TYR A 147 -3.67 6.22 -18.70
CA TYR A 147 -3.50 4.96 -18.01
C TYR A 147 -4.62 4.79 -16.99
N GLU A 148 -5.35 3.67 -17.08
CA GLU A 148 -6.41 3.34 -16.15
C GLU A 148 -5.85 2.64 -14.89
N PRO A 149 -6.51 2.77 -13.72
CA PRO A 149 -6.08 2.06 -12.51
C PRO A 149 -6.03 0.55 -12.77
N HIS A 150 -5.04 -0.13 -12.18
CA HIS A 150 -5.09 -1.59 -12.04
C HIS A 150 -6.22 -1.94 -11.07
N GLY A 151 -7.45 -2.05 -11.60
CA GLY A 151 -8.66 -2.15 -10.80
C GLY A 151 -9.93 -1.68 -11.49
N ALA A 152 -10.06 -1.89 -12.79
CA ALA A 152 -11.35 -2.15 -13.45
C ALA A 152 -11.04 -2.75 -14.83
N PRO A 153 -10.93 -4.08 -14.96
CA PRO A 153 -11.13 -4.65 -16.27
C PRO A 153 -12.56 -4.27 -16.69
N ALA A 154 -12.72 -3.75 -17.91
CA ALA A 154 -13.88 -4.20 -18.68
C ALA A 154 -13.81 -5.73 -18.60
N THR A 155 -14.83 -6.31 -17.98
CA THR A 155 -15.09 -7.75 -17.89
C THR A 155 -14.39 -8.51 -19.01
N GLU A 156 -13.61 -9.54 -18.64
CA GLU A 156 -12.78 -10.42 -19.51
C GLU A 156 -11.31 -10.00 -19.53
N THR A 157 -10.50 -10.37 -18.54
CA THR A 157 -9.74 -11.64 -18.62
C THR A 157 -9.11 -11.91 -17.26
N MET A 158 -9.88 -12.54 -16.37
CA MET A 158 -9.34 -13.08 -15.12
C MET A 158 -8.60 -14.37 -15.44
N VAL A 159 -7.35 -14.46 -14.97
CA VAL A 159 -6.64 -15.74 -14.87
C VAL A 159 -7.51 -16.68 -14.02
N HIS A 160 -7.99 -17.72 -14.67
CA HIS A 160 -8.95 -18.66 -14.13
C HIS A 160 -8.42 -19.39 -12.89
N ASN A 161 -8.90 -19.03 -11.71
CA ASN A 161 -9.31 -20.04 -10.74
C ASN A 161 -10.82 -20.27 -10.96
N ARG A 162 -11.18 -21.31 -11.75
CA ARG A 162 -12.57 -21.57 -12.21
C ARG A 162 -13.58 -21.83 -11.08
N LYS A 163 -13.13 -21.96 -9.82
CA LYS A 163 -14.00 -22.30 -8.69
C LYS A 163 -13.94 -21.18 -7.66
N VAL A 164 -15.05 -20.46 -7.53
CA VAL A 164 -15.24 -19.44 -6.49
C VAL A 164 -14.94 -20.07 -5.11
N PRO A 165 -13.97 -19.54 -4.35
CA PRO A 165 -13.61 -20.08 -3.06
C PRO A 165 -14.75 -19.85 -2.06
N LYS A 166 -15.13 -20.90 -1.33
CA LYS A 166 -16.12 -20.75 -0.24
C LYS A 166 -15.62 -19.80 0.85
N MET A 167 -16.45 -18.91 1.36
CA MET A 167 -16.11 -18.15 2.57
C MET A 167 -15.95 -19.10 3.76
N THR A 168 -14.96 -18.84 4.61
CA THR A 168 -14.69 -19.60 5.85
C THR A 168 -14.34 -18.61 6.96
N PRO A 169 -14.44 -18.97 8.25
CA PRO A 169 -14.09 -18.05 9.34
C PRO A 169 -12.69 -17.43 9.19
N GLY A 170 -11.68 -18.24 8.87
CA GLY A 170 -10.32 -17.75 8.64
C GLY A 170 -10.16 -16.83 7.42
N ARG A 171 -10.92 -17.05 6.34
CA ARG A 171 -10.92 -16.16 5.15
C ARG A 171 -11.64 -14.84 5.44
N ALA A 172 -12.75 -14.90 6.17
CA ALA A 172 -13.48 -13.71 6.58
C ALA A 172 -12.64 -12.88 7.56
N ALA A 173 -11.97 -13.53 8.52
CA ALA A 173 -11.01 -12.89 9.41
C ALA A 173 -9.85 -12.24 8.67
N LEU A 174 -9.25 -12.91 7.67
CA LEU A 174 -8.21 -12.32 6.82
C LEU A 174 -8.69 -11.03 6.17
N VAL A 175 -9.84 -11.08 5.48
CA VAL A 175 -10.41 -9.93 4.76
C VAL A 175 -10.73 -8.78 5.71
N GLU A 176 -11.34 -9.06 6.85
CA GLU A 176 -11.71 -8.04 7.85
C GLU A 176 -10.48 -7.46 8.56
N LEU A 177 -9.46 -8.27 8.86
CA LEU A 177 -8.19 -7.76 9.41
C LEU A 177 -7.50 -6.85 8.41
N MET A 178 -7.44 -7.24 7.14
CA MET A 178 -6.91 -6.38 6.08
C MET A 178 -7.74 -5.09 5.98
N SER A 179 -9.07 -5.18 5.95
CA SER A 179 -9.98 -4.03 5.86
C SER A 179 -9.80 -3.05 7.02
N ARG A 180 -9.75 -3.56 8.26
CA ARG A 180 -9.54 -2.77 9.47
C ARG A 180 -8.16 -2.12 9.51
N TYR A 181 -7.13 -2.87 9.11
CA TYR A 181 -5.75 -2.37 9.00
C TYR A 181 -5.65 -1.23 8.00
N LEU A 182 -6.21 -1.41 6.80
CA LEU A 182 -6.26 -0.38 5.74
C LEU A 182 -7.03 0.86 6.20
N SER A 183 -8.16 0.66 6.89
CA SER A 183 -9.00 1.74 7.42
C SER A 183 -8.32 2.54 8.53
N GLY A 184 -7.53 1.89 9.39
CA GLY A 184 -6.79 2.56 10.48
C GLY A 184 -5.63 3.42 9.98
N LEU A 185 -5.02 3.02 8.86
CA LEU A 185 -3.87 3.70 8.26
C LEU A 185 -4.20 4.64 7.11
N LEU A 186 -5.44 4.59 6.60
CA LEU A 186 -5.85 5.23 5.35
C LEU A 186 -4.96 4.79 4.16
N ASP A 187 -4.52 3.54 4.16
CA ASP A 187 -3.67 2.94 3.11
C ASP A 187 -4.54 2.12 2.13
N PRO A 188 -4.36 2.21 0.80
CA PRO A 188 -5.10 1.38 -0.15
C PRO A 188 -4.55 -0.04 -0.33
N SER A 189 -3.39 -0.36 0.25
CA SER A 189 -2.82 -1.72 0.16
C SER A 189 -2.10 -2.12 1.44
N VAL A 190 -2.08 -3.41 1.72
CA VAL A 190 -1.35 -4.02 2.84
C VAL A 190 -0.28 -4.91 2.27
N THR A 191 0.92 -4.90 2.84
CA THR A 191 2.02 -5.74 2.35
C THR A 191 1.83 -7.19 2.77
N LEU A 192 2.41 -8.12 1.99
CA LEU A 192 2.42 -9.54 2.33
C LEU A 192 3.00 -9.79 3.74
N LEU A 193 4.03 -9.05 4.13
CA LEU A 193 4.61 -9.10 5.48
C LEU A 193 3.57 -8.80 6.56
N GLU A 194 2.79 -7.72 6.39
CA GLU A 194 1.77 -7.29 7.35
C GLU A 194 0.64 -8.32 7.42
N VAL A 195 0.16 -8.83 6.28
CA VAL A 195 -0.82 -9.92 6.22
C VAL A 195 -0.33 -11.15 6.98
N HIS A 196 0.94 -11.53 6.82
CA HIS A 196 1.52 -12.64 7.59
C HIS A 196 1.47 -12.41 9.10
N LYS A 197 1.66 -11.16 9.57
CA LYS A 197 1.66 -10.82 11.00
C LYS A 197 0.24 -10.75 11.56
N LEU A 198 -0.70 -10.20 10.81
CA LEU A 198 -2.11 -10.19 11.17
C LEU A 198 -2.64 -11.63 11.31
N MET A 199 -2.32 -12.51 10.35
CA MET A 199 -2.72 -13.92 10.41
C MET A 199 -1.99 -14.70 11.51
N TYR A 200 -0.78 -14.28 11.88
CA TYR A 200 -0.06 -14.85 13.03
C TYR A 200 -0.84 -14.56 14.30
N PHE A 201 -1.16 -13.29 14.55
CA PHE A 201 -1.92 -12.91 15.73
C PHE A 201 -3.33 -13.50 15.73
N MET A 202 -3.97 -13.66 14.57
CA MET A 202 -5.28 -14.31 14.50
C MET A 202 -5.20 -15.78 14.96
N GLN A 203 -4.15 -16.52 14.56
CA GLN A 203 -3.95 -17.88 15.03
C GLN A 203 -3.60 -17.92 16.53
N GLU A 204 -2.77 -16.99 16.98
CA GLU A 204 -2.39 -16.85 18.39
C GLU A 204 -3.56 -16.42 19.29
N ALA A 205 -4.55 -15.73 18.74
CA ALA A 205 -5.82 -15.45 19.41
C ALA A 205 -6.71 -16.71 19.53
N GLY A 206 -6.32 -17.84 18.95
CA GLY A 206 -7.01 -19.13 19.04
C GLY A 206 -7.88 -19.47 17.83
N GLU A 207 -7.82 -18.71 16.74
CA GLU A 207 -8.51 -19.09 15.51
C GLU A 207 -7.84 -20.35 14.95
N PRO A 208 -8.59 -21.41 14.57
CA PRO A 208 -8.05 -22.70 14.14
C PRO A 208 -7.47 -22.65 12.72
N LEU A 209 -6.67 -21.63 12.45
CA LEU A 209 -5.82 -21.51 11.29
C LEU A 209 -4.77 -22.63 11.40
N ARG A 210 -4.64 -23.45 10.36
CA ARG A 210 -3.64 -24.53 10.32
C ARG A 210 -2.31 -24.00 9.78
N LEU A 211 -1.93 -22.77 10.12
CA LEU A 211 -0.70 -22.13 9.63
C LEU A 211 0.49 -22.60 10.45
N LYS A 212 1.54 -23.03 9.77
CA LYS A 212 2.74 -23.60 10.39
C LYS A 212 3.79 -22.50 10.53
N TYR A 213 3.68 -21.71 11.59
CA TYR A 213 4.61 -20.62 11.83
C TYR A 213 5.98 -21.13 12.29
N GLN A 214 7.04 -20.51 11.77
CA GLN A 214 8.43 -20.73 12.15
C GLN A 214 9.19 -19.41 12.29
N LYS A 215 10.32 -19.46 12.99
CA LYS A 215 11.28 -18.36 13.11
C LYS A 215 11.88 -18.05 11.73
N ALA A 216 11.70 -16.83 11.20
CA ALA A 216 12.21 -16.42 9.89
C ALA A 216 12.75 -14.98 9.87
N HIS A 217 13.26 -14.50 8.72
CA HIS A 217 14.00 -13.22 8.62
C HIS A 217 13.24 -12.01 9.21
N TYR A 218 11.96 -11.86 8.87
CA TYR A 218 11.11 -10.77 9.33
C TYR A 218 10.23 -11.13 10.53
N GLY A 219 10.63 -12.10 11.36
CA GLY A 219 9.80 -12.61 12.46
C GLY A 219 9.04 -13.90 12.08
N PRO A 220 7.95 -14.24 12.79
CA PRO A 220 7.15 -15.44 12.51
C PRO A 220 6.64 -15.47 11.07
N TYR A 221 6.85 -16.58 10.38
CA TYR A 221 6.42 -16.78 8.99
C TYR A 221 5.82 -18.17 8.82
N ALA A 222 4.74 -18.27 8.05
CA ALA A 222 4.08 -19.54 7.75
C ALA A 222 4.02 -19.74 6.25
N GLU A 223 4.87 -20.64 5.73
CA GLU A 223 4.98 -20.88 4.28
C GLU A 223 3.63 -21.25 3.66
N ASN A 224 2.82 -22.04 4.38
CA ASN A 224 1.54 -22.53 3.89
C ASN A 224 0.43 -21.46 3.78
N LEU A 225 0.67 -20.21 4.21
CA LEU A 225 -0.23 -19.09 3.93
C LEU A 225 -0.36 -18.83 2.41
N ARG A 226 0.69 -19.14 1.62
CA ARG A 226 0.65 -19.03 0.15
C ARG A 226 -0.50 -19.79 -0.49
N HIS A 227 -0.85 -20.95 0.06
CA HIS A 227 -1.94 -21.76 -0.47
C HIS A 227 -3.29 -21.11 -0.23
N VAL A 228 -3.44 -20.39 0.90
CA VAL A 228 -4.65 -19.62 1.20
C VAL A 228 -4.75 -18.46 0.21
N LEU A 229 -3.69 -17.66 0.07
CA LEU A 229 -3.65 -16.48 -0.79
C LEU A 229 -3.88 -16.85 -2.27
N ASN A 230 -3.20 -17.86 -2.80
CA ASN A 230 -3.46 -18.38 -4.15
C ASN A 230 -4.90 -18.86 -4.36
N ALA A 231 -5.51 -19.48 -3.35
CA ALA A 231 -6.87 -20.00 -3.46
C ALA A 231 -7.95 -18.89 -3.47
N ILE A 232 -7.62 -17.69 -2.98
CA ILE A 232 -8.55 -16.56 -2.88
C ILE A 232 -8.18 -15.38 -3.79
N GLU A 233 -7.08 -15.49 -4.53
CA GLU A 233 -6.64 -14.52 -5.51
C GLU A 233 -7.73 -14.27 -6.57
N GLY A 234 -7.94 -13.00 -6.90
CA GLY A 234 -8.96 -12.54 -7.83
C GLY A 234 -10.40 -12.62 -7.31
N HIS A 235 -10.61 -13.16 -6.09
CA HIS A 235 -11.95 -13.32 -5.50
C HIS A 235 -12.11 -12.54 -4.20
N LEU A 236 -11.15 -12.66 -3.28
CA LEU A 236 -11.16 -11.93 -2.00
C LEU A 236 -9.98 -10.95 -1.90
N VAL A 237 -8.82 -11.35 -2.42
CA VAL A 237 -7.61 -10.53 -2.47
C VAL A 237 -7.07 -10.49 -3.90
N SER A 238 -6.26 -9.49 -4.22
CA SER A 238 -5.52 -9.39 -5.47
C SER A 238 -4.08 -8.94 -5.23
N GLY A 239 -3.20 -9.26 -6.18
CA GLY A 239 -1.79 -8.88 -6.17
C GLY A 239 -0.86 -10.00 -5.66
N TYR A 240 -1.39 -11.16 -5.28
CA TYR A 240 -0.55 -12.27 -4.80
C TYR A 240 0.10 -13.06 -5.96
N ALA A 241 -0.60 -13.28 -7.07
CA ALA A 241 -0.14 -14.15 -8.16
C ALA A 241 1.20 -13.74 -8.79
N ASP A 242 1.52 -12.45 -8.80
CA ASP A 242 2.70 -11.92 -9.47
C ASP A 242 3.92 -11.87 -8.52
N GLY A 243 5.01 -12.61 -8.80
CA GLY A 243 6.32 -12.31 -8.20
C GLY A 243 6.67 -12.95 -6.84
N GLY A 244 6.12 -14.12 -6.49
CA GLY A 244 6.59 -14.94 -5.36
C GLY A 244 6.32 -14.37 -3.96
N ASP A 245 7.04 -14.81 -2.92
CA ASP A 245 6.77 -14.41 -1.52
C ASP A 245 7.57 -13.19 -1.04
N SER A 246 7.72 -12.18 -1.92
CA SER A 246 8.37 -10.91 -1.56
C SER A 246 7.59 -10.20 -0.44
N PRO A 247 8.23 -9.84 0.69
CA PRO A 247 7.56 -9.35 1.89
C PRO A 247 6.88 -7.98 1.71
N ASP A 248 7.42 -7.14 0.84
CA ASP A 248 6.93 -5.79 0.51
C ASP A 248 5.88 -5.78 -0.60
N LYS A 249 5.51 -6.96 -1.11
CA LYS A 249 4.46 -7.11 -2.12
C LYS A 249 3.14 -6.52 -1.63
N PRO A 250 2.51 -5.59 -2.36
CA PRO A 250 1.21 -5.05 -2.01
C PRO A 250 0.11 -6.06 -2.33
N LEU A 251 -0.82 -6.21 -1.40
CA LEU A 251 -2.07 -6.95 -1.55
C LEU A 251 -3.24 -5.98 -1.39
N GLN A 252 -4.27 -6.20 -2.18
CA GLN A 252 -5.50 -5.42 -2.16
C GLN A 252 -6.70 -6.32 -1.89
N LEU A 253 -7.78 -5.73 -1.39
CA LEU A 253 -9.05 -6.41 -1.26
C LEU A 253 -9.86 -6.24 -2.55
N VAL A 254 -10.44 -7.33 -3.01
CA VAL A 254 -11.35 -7.30 -4.17
C VAL A 254 -12.64 -6.58 -3.77
N PRO A 255 -13.19 -5.68 -4.61
CA PRO A 255 -14.46 -5.01 -4.32
C PRO A 255 -15.57 -6.02 -3.97
N GLY A 256 -16.30 -5.76 -2.88
CA GLY A 256 -17.35 -6.65 -2.37
C GLY A 256 -16.89 -7.69 -1.35
N ALA A 257 -15.60 -8.08 -1.35
CA ALA A 257 -15.09 -9.09 -0.43
C ALA A 257 -15.28 -8.72 1.05
N VAL A 258 -15.12 -7.45 1.40
CA VAL A 258 -15.33 -6.95 2.77
C VAL A 258 -16.79 -7.13 3.20
N LYS A 259 -17.74 -6.80 2.33
CA LYS A 259 -19.17 -6.96 2.63
C LYS A 259 -19.53 -8.43 2.85
N GLU A 260 -19.02 -9.31 2.00
CA GLU A 260 -19.21 -10.76 2.14
C GLU A 260 -18.61 -11.31 3.44
N ALA A 261 -17.39 -10.90 3.78
CA ALA A 261 -16.72 -11.29 5.02
C ALA A 261 -17.48 -10.78 6.25
N SER A 262 -17.96 -9.53 6.21
CA SER A 262 -18.69 -8.92 7.32
C SER A 262 -20.00 -9.61 7.60
N VAL A 263 -20.78 -9.92 6.55
CA VAL A 263 -22.02 -10.70 6.66
C VAL A 263 -21.72 -12.09 7.23
N PHE A 264 -20.67 -12.77 6.73
CA PHE A 264 -20.31 -14.10 7.21
C PHE A 264 -19.92 -14.11 8.71
N LEU A 265 -19.23 -13.07 9.19
CA LEU A 265 -18.83 -12.97 10.59
C LEU A 265 -19.98 -12.60 11.54
N GLN A 266 -21.18 -12.24 11.06
CA GLN A 266 -22.35 -11.99 11.91
C GLN A 266 -22.72 -13.20 12.76
N ASP A 267 -22.56 -14.40 12.18
CA ASP A 267 -22.89 -15.65 12.85
C ASP A 267 -21.67 -16.34 13.50
N CYS A 268 -20.49 -15.70 13.47
CA CYS A 268 -19.22 -16.26 13.98
C CYS A 268 -18.70 -15.46 15.19
N SER A 269 -19.41 -15.54 16.32
CA SER A 269 -19.10 -14.75 17.53
C SER A 269 -17.68 -14.94 18.07
N GLU A 270 -17.18 -16.19 18.10
CA GLU A 270 -15.80 -16.46 18.55
C GLU A 270 -14.75 -15.84 17.65
N THR A 271 -14.87 -16.00 16.33
CA THR A 271 -13.94 -15.42 15.35
C THR A 271 -13.96 -13.90 15.43
N ARG A 272 -15.13 -13.29 15.67
CA ARG A 272 -15.24 -11.85 15.90
C ARG A 272 -14.52 -11.39 17.16
N ALA A 273 -14.68 -12.11 18.28
CA ALA A 273 -13.98 -11.78 19.52
C ALA A 273 -12.44 -11.89 19.36
N ARG A 274 -11.97 -12.91 18.63
CA ARG A 274 -10.55 -13.06 18.29
C ARG A 274 -10.06 -11.94 17.37
N PHE A 275 -10.85 -11.58 16.36
CA PHE A 275 -10.58 -10.43 15.49
C PHE A 275 -10.45 -9.13 16.30
N ASP A 276 -11.39 -8.85 17.21
CA ASP A 276 -11.36 -7.65 18.05
C ASP A 276 -10.13 -7.63 18.97
N LYS A 277 -9.73 -8.81 19.48
CA LYS A 277 -8.49 -8.96 20.26
C LYS A 277 -7.25 -8.60 19.43
N VAL A 278 -7.17 -9.07 18.18
CA VAL A 278 -6.08 -8.73 17.25
C VAL A 278 -6.11 -7.26 16.88
N ALA A 279 -7.27 -6.72 16.52
CA ALA A 279 -7.44 -5.32 16.14
C ALA A 279 -7.05 -4.39 17.28
N SER A 280 -7.42 -4.72 18.52
CA SER A 280 -6.92 -4.03 19.70
C SER A 280 -5.41 -4.17 19.82
N LEU A 281 -4.85 -5.37 19.73
CA LEU A 281 -3.39 -5.57 19.90
C LEU A 281 -2.55 -4.69 18.96
N VAL A 282 -2.93 -4.63 17.69
CA VAL A 282 -2.13 -3.95 16.67
C VAL A 282 -2.32 -2.44 16.63
N ASP A 283 -3.27 -1.91 17.40
CA ASP A 283 -3.49 -0.47 17.60
C ASP A 283 -2.21 0.19 18.15
N GLY A 284 -1.65 1.15 17.40
CA GLY A 284 -0.35 1.77 17.65
C GLY A 284 0.87 1.03 17.07
N PHE A 285 0.69 -0.13 16.43
CA PHE A 285 1.74 -0.93 15.77
C PHE A 285 1.46 -1.20 14.29
N GLU A 286 0.57 -0.42 13.67
CA GLU A 286 0.02 -0.61 12.32
C GLU A 286 1.01 -0.28 11.19
N SER A 287 2.33 -0.38 11.42
CA SER A 287 3.29 -0.31 10.34
C SER A 287 3.96 -1.66 10.16
N ALA A 288 4.45 -1.97 8.96
CA ALA A 288 5.34 -3.11 8.76
C ALA A 288 6.49 -3.18 9.78
N PHE A 289 7.00 -2.03 10.24
CA PHE A 289 7.99 -1.97 11.34
C PHE A 289 7.39 -2.39 12.69
N GLY A 290 6.23 -1.83 13.05
CA GLY A 290 5.52 -2.11 14.29
C GLY A 290 5.03 -3.55 14.38
N LEU A 291 4.36 -4.06 13.35
CA LEU A 291 3.94 -5.46 13.28
C LEU A 291 5.11 -6.43 13.29
N GLU A 292 6.22 -6.09 12.61
CA GLU A 292 7.45 -6.90 12.70
C GLU A 292 7.99 -6.92 14.14
N LEU A 293 8.06 -5.78 14.82
CA LEU A 293 8.48 -5.68 16.21
C LEU A 293 7.58 -6.51 17.13
N LEU A 294 6.27 -6.25 17.09
CA LEU A 294 5.29 -6.86 17.98
C LEU A 294 5.26 -8.38 17.81
N SER A 295 5.25 -8.87 16.57
CA SER A 295 5.26 -10.31 16.30
C SER A 295 6.58 -10.99 16.67
N THR A 296 7.70 -10.29 16.54
CA THR A 296 9.01 -10.79 16.98
C THR A 296 9.07 -10.95 18.50
N VAL A 297 8.66 -9.91 19.25
CA VAL A 297 8.65 -9.93 20.72
C VAL A 297 7.66 -10.96 21.25
N HIS A 298 6.44 -11.02 20.69
CA HIS A 298 5.45 -12.05 21.07
C HIS A 298 6.00 -13.47 20.86
N TRP A 299 6.67 -13.73 19.73
CA TRP A 299 7.28 -15.03 19.47
C TRP A 299 8.34 -15.40 20.50
N ILE A 300 9.22 -14.46 20.85
CA ILE A 300 10.29 -14.68 21.84
C ILE A 300 9.65 -15.04 23.18
N LEU A 301 8.73 -14.21 23.69
CA LEU A 301 8.06 -14.43 24.97
C LEU A 301 7.30 -15.76 25.04
N LYS A 302 6.78 -16.23 23.90
CA LYS A 302 6.03 -17.50 23.83
C LYS A 302 6.94 -18.73 23.69
N ASN A 303 7.99 -18.65 22.89
CA ASN A 303 8.76 -19.82 22.44
C ASN A 303 10.17 -19.90 23.04
N GLU A 304 10.66 -18.82 23.63
CA GLU A 304 12.00 -18.72 24.21
C GLU A 304 11.83 -18.37 25.69
N SER A 305 12.56 -19.06 26.58
CA SER A 305 12.53 -18.75 28.02
C SER A 305 13.13 -17.38 28.24
N SER A 306 12.28 -16.36 28.44
CA SER A 306 12.68 -14.98 28.70
C SER A 306 11.75 -14.40 29.76
N ASN A 307 12.29 -14.25 30.97
CA ASN A 307 11.55 -13.79 32.15
C ASN A 307 11.83 -12.32 32.47
N THR A 308 12.84 -11.72 31.84
CA THR A 308 13.21 -10.31 32.03
C THR A 308 13.27 -9.54 30.72
N ILE A 309 13.15 -8.21 30.79
CA ILE A 309 13.22 -7.36 29.59
C ILE A 309 14.58 -7.44 28.89
N ASP A 310 15.67 -7.57 29.65
CA ASP A 310 17.03 -7.68 29.11
C ASP A 310 17.22 -8.97 28.31
N GLU A 311 16.62 -10.07 28.76
CA GLU A 311 16.59 -11.33 28.01
C GLU A 311 15.83 -11.18 26.70
N VAL A 312 14.64 -10.54 26.72
CA VAL A 312 13.86 -10.29 25.50
C VAL A 312 14.67 -9.45 24.50
N ILE A 313 15.38 -8.42 24.97
CA ILE A 313 16.26 -7.59 24.12
C ILE A 313 17.39 -8.43 23.53
N ARG A 314 18.09 -9.22 24.36
CA ARG A 314 19.17 -10.10 23.92
C ARG A 314 18.70 -11.11 22.87
N HIS A 315 17.56 -11.76 23.11
CA HIS A 315 16.96 -12.73 22.20
C HIS A 315 16.48 -12.07 20.91
N THR A 316 15.96 -10.84 20.98
CA THR A 316 15.57 -10.05 19.80
C THR A 316 16.79 -9.81 18.91
N TYR A 317 17.91 -9.37 19.47
CA TYR A 317 19.13 -9.13 18.70
C TYR A 317 19.85 -10.40 18.24
N ALA A 318 19.71 -11.51 18.97
CA ALA A 318 20.20 -12.82 18.57
C ALA A 318 19.40 -13.45 17.41
N TRP A 319 18.20 -12.93 17.11
CA TRP A 319 17.37 -13.46 16.03
C TRP A 319 18.03 -13.28 14.64
N ASN A 320 18.51 -12.07 14.34
CA ASN A 320 19.37 -11.73 13.19
C ASN A 320 19.76 -10.23 13.23
N ASP A 321 20.71 -9.82 12.38
CA ASP A 321 21.20 -8.43 12.33
C ASP A 321 20.12 -7.39 12.06
N ARG A 322 19.09 -7.73 11.25
CA ARG A 322 17.98 -6.82 10.96
C ARG A 322 17.25 -6.40 12.24
N LYS A 323 17.16 -7.26 13.26
CA LYS A 323 16.46 -6.94 14.51
C LYS A 323 17.15 -5.85 15.34
N ARG A 324 18.43 -5.54 15.06
CA ARG A 324 19.15 -4.42 15.68
C ARG A 324 18.56 -3.04 15.33
N LYS A 325 17.67 -2.97 14.32
CA LYS A 325 16.90 -1.75 14.01
C LYS A 325 15.91 -1.35 15.13
N PHE A 326 15.56 -2.28 16.02
CA PHE A 326 14.66 -2.02 17.14
C PHE A 326 15.44 -1.53 18.34
N THR A 327 15.08 -0.37 18.88
CA THR A 327 15.74 0.13 20.10
C THR A 327 15.27 -0.65 21.33
N PRO A 328 16.07 -0.74 22.40
CA PRO A 328 15.64 -1.37 23.66
C PRO A 328 14.31 -0.81 24.18
N ARG A 329 14.11 0.51 24.06
CA ARG A 329 12.86 1.19 24.44
C ARG A 329 11.65 0.71 23.63
N GLN A 330 11.82 0.49 22.33
CA GLN A 330 10.75 -0.03 21.46
C GLN A 330 10.41 -1.48 21.82
N ILE A 331 11.42 -2.30 22.11
CA ILE A 331 11.22 -3.69 22.57
C ILE A 331 10.43 -3.70 23.89
N ALA A 332 10.84 -2.88 24.86
CA ALA A 332 10.12 -2.74 26.13
C ALA A 332 8.67 -2.25 25.95
N LEU A 333 8.43 -1.30 25.04
CA LEU A 333 7.07 -0.87 24.71
C LEU A 333 6.22 -2.03 24.16
N ALA A 334 6.77 -2.85 23.27
CA ALA A 334 6.07 -4.01 22.72
C ALA A 334 5.76 -5.06 23.81
N VAL A 335 6.71 -5.34 24.72
CA VAL A 335 6.48 -6.20 25.89
C VAL A 335 5.31 -5.66 26.73
N ASN A 336 5.35 -4.38 27.11
CA ASN A 336 4.31 -3.76 27.92
C ASN A 336 2.92 -3.85 27.27
N VAL A 337 2.84 -3.64 25.96
CA VAL A 337 1.58 -3.75 25.21
C VAL A 337 1.08 -5.20 25.16
N LEU A 338 1.97 -6.18 24.94
CA LEU A 338 1.59 -7.59 24.95
C LEU A 338 1.10 -8.04 26.33
N THR A 339 1.76 -7.61 27.40
CA THR A 339 1.37 -7.93 28.78
C THR A 339 0.06 -7.24 29.17
N SER A 340 -0.05 -5.93 28.95
CA SER A 340 -1.26 -5.16 29.30
C SER A 340 -2.52 -5.59 28.54
N LYS A 341 -2.36 -6.13 27.32
CA LYS A 341 -3.47 -6.68 26.52
C LYS A 341 -3.67 -8.19 26.72
N HIS A 342 -3.00 -8.79 27.70
CA HIS A 342 -3.12 -10.21 28.07
C HIS A 342 -2.85 -11.18 26.91
N TRP A 343 -1.79 -10.90 26.13
CA TRP A 343 -1.25 -11.81 25.12
C TRP A 343 -0.12 -12.69 25.65
N VAL A 344 0.57 -12.22 26.69
CA VAL A 344 1.67 -12.91 27.38
C VAL A 344 1.53 -12.66 28.89
N ASN A 345 2.17 -13.50 29.70
CA ASN A 345 2.21 -13.30 31.15
C ASN A 345 3.07 -12.09 31.54
N GLU A 346 2.90 -11.59 32.76
CA GLU A 346 3.80 -10.58 33.32
C GLU A 346 5.22 -11.14 33.42
N LEU A 347 6.19 -10.30 33.03
CA LEU A 347 7.60 -10.57 33.26
C LEU A 347 7.95 -10.34 34.73
N GLU A 348 9.00 -11.00 35.20
CA GLU A 348 9.52 -10.76 36.55
C GLU A 348 10.10 -9.34 36.60
N THR A 349 9.60 -8.53 37.53
CA THR A 349 10.18 -7.23 37.85
C THR A 349 11.54 -7.48 38.51
N GLN A 350 12.63 -7.00 37.90
CA GLN A 350 13.95 -6.97 38.54
C GLN A 350 13.92 -6.17 39.84
#